data_AF-A0A836TSY8-F1
#
_entry.id   AF-A0A836TSY8-F1
#
_cell.length_a   1.000
_cell.length_b   1.000
_cell.length_c   1.000
_cell.angle_alpha   90.00
_cell.angle_beta   90.00
_cell.angle_gamma   90.00
#
_symmetry.space_group_name_H-M   'P 1'
#
loop_
_entity.id
_entity.type
_entity.pdbx_description
1 polymer ?
#
loop_
_entity_poly.entity_id
_entity_poly.type
_entity_poly.pdbx_seq_one_letter_code
_entity_poly.pdbx_strand_id
1 'polypeptide(L)'
;MDNTYRNDEALRFHSEGRPGKLSISPTKPMATQRDLSLAYSPGVAAPCLRIVEDPDLAYDYTSKGNLVAVISNGTAVLGLGNLGPLG
;
A
#
# COMPACT_ATOMS: atom_id res chain seq x y z
N MET A 1 -36.22 7.13 -4.69
CA MET A 1 -35.17 7.85 -3.95
C MET A 1 -33.97 7.88 -4.88
N ASP A 2 -33.58 9.08 -5.28
CA ASP A 2 -32.80 9.36 -6.49
C ASP A 2 -31.33 8.91 -6.37
N ASN A 3 -30.87 8.16 -7.39
CA ASN A 3 -29.52 7.60 -7.48
C ASN A 3 -28.44 8.69 -7.60
N THR A 4 -28.84 9.91 -7.96
CA THR A 4 -27.96 11.07 -8.15
C THR A 4 -27.29 11.51 -6.84
N TYR A 5 -28.02 11.51 -5.72
CA TYR A 5 -27.45 11.85 -4.41
C TYR A 5 -26.33 10.89 -3.99
N ARG A 6 -26.46 9.59 -4.31
CA ARG A 6 -25.41 8.60 -4.03
C ARG A 6 -24.16 8.79 -4.90
N ASN A 7 -24.32 9.30 -6.12
CA ASN A 7 -23.20 9.54 -7.02
C ASN A 7 -22.36 10.73 -6.55
N ASP A 8 -22.99 11.86 -6.22
CA ASP A 8 -22.27 13.05 -5.74
C ASP A 8 -21.58 12.77 -4.39
N GLU A 9 -22.23 12.03 -3.49
CA GLU A 9 -21.61 11.57 -2.25
C GLU A 9 -20.39 10.66 -2.52
N ALA A 10 -20.47 9.72 -3.45
CA ALA A 10 -19.35 8.86 -3.81
C ALA A 10 -18.18 9.65 -4.43
N LEU A 11 -18.46 10.63 -5.28
CA LEU A 11 -17.46 11.51 -5.87
C LEU A 11 -16.79 12.39 -4.82
N ARG A 12 -17.56 12.97 -3.89
CA ARG A 12 -17.02 13.73 -2.76
C ARG A 12 -16.18 12.86 -1.84
N PHE A 13 -16.65 11.66 -1.52
CA PHE A 13 -15.91 10.70 -0.69
C PHE A 13 -14.52 10.36 -1.25
N HIS A 14 -14.36 10.27 -2.57
CA HIS A 14 -13.06 9.98 -3.19
C HIS A 14 -12.16 11.21 -3.39
N SER A 15 -12.70 12.44 -3.27
CA SER A 15 -11.99 13.69 -3.61
C SER A 15 -11.70 14.60 -2.42
N GLU A 16 -12.54 14.63 -1.39
CA GLU A 16 -12.40 15.53 -0.25
C GLU A 16 -11.28 15.09 0.72
N GLY A 17 -10.58 16.07 1.30
CA GLY A 17 -9.47 15.84 2.20
C GLY A 17 -8.22 15.34 1.47
N ARG A 18 -8.00 14.01 1.47
CA ARG A 18 -6.91 13.37 0.74
C ARG A 18 -7.51 12.46 -0.33
N PRO A 19 -7.36 12.79 -1.64
CA PRO A 19 -7.93 11.99 -2.71
C PRO A 19 -7.48 10.53 -2.70
N GLY A 20 -8.39 9.64 -3.09
CA GLY A 20 -8.19 8.19 -3.07
C GLY A 20 -8.49 7.55 -1.70
N LYS A 21 -8.28 6.23 -1.61
CA LYS A 21 -8.69 5.44 -0.44
C LYS A 21 -7.55 4.77 0.31
N LEU A 22 -6.35 4.78 -0.27
CA LEU A 22 -5.19 4.08 0.28
C LEU A 22 -4.20 5.07 0.87
N SER A 23 -3.62 4.69 2.01
CA SER A 23 -2.51 5.36 2.65
C SER A 23 -1.44 4.34 3.04
N ILE A 24 -0.20 4.81 3.20
CA ILE A 24 0.92 4.00 3.69
C ILE A 24 1.43 4.67 4.95
N SER A 25 1.55 3.88 6.01
CA SER A 25 2.04 4.33 7.31
C SER A 25 3.11 3.37 7.84
N PRO A 26 4.17 3.88 8.50
CA PRO A 26 5.20 3.03 9.08
C PRO A 26 4.63 2.19 10.24
N THR A 27 5.10 0.94 10.36
CA THR A 27 4.71 0.03 11.45
C THR A 27 5.67 0.06 12.65
N LYS A 28 6.82 0.73 12.50
CA LYS A 28 7.85 0.91 13.54
C LYS A 28 7.99 2.39 13.91
N PRO A 29 8.42 2.73 15.13
CA PRO A 29 8.69 4.12 15.52
C PRO A 29 9.74 4.76 14.61
N MET A 30 9.54 6.01 14.22
CA MET A 30 10.43 6.78 13.32
C MET A 30 10.73 8.19 13.86
N ALA A 31 10.65 8.38 15.18
CA ALA A 31 10.62 9.72 15.78
C ALA A 31 12.00 10.23 16.17
N THR A 32 12.98 9.34 16.36
CA THR A 32 14.30 9.69 16.88
C THR A 32 15.41 9.37 15.88
N GLN A 33 16.59 9.98 16.08
CA GLN A 33 17.78 9.63 15.31
C GLN A 33 18.13 8.14 15.42
N ARG A 34 17.93 7.56 16.61
CA ARG A 34 18.14 6.12 16.82
C ARG A 34 17.18 5.30 15.96
N ASP A 35 15.90 5.67 15.93
CA ASP A 35 14.90 4.98 15.12
C ASP A 35 15.26 5.01 13.63
N LEU A 36 15.67 6.18 13.12
CA LEU A 36 16.10 6.35 11.74
C LEU A 36 17.35 5.51 11.42
N SER A 37 18.33 5.47 12.33
CA SER A 37 19.53 4.65 12.16
C SER A 37 19.24 3.14 12.15
N LEU A 38 18.16 2.69 12.78
CA LEU A 38 17.71 1.29 12.76
C LEU A 38 16.90 0.97 11.51
N ALA A 39 15.98 1.87 11.12
CA ALA A 39 15.08 1.68 9.99
C ALA A 39 15.75 1.89 8.64
N TYR A 40 16.82 2.67 8.61
CA TYR A 40 17.60 2.99 7.43
C TYR A 40 19.08 2.71 7.70
N SER A 41 19.98 3.43 7.03
CA SER A 41 21.41 3.28 7.23
C SER A 41 21.85 3.69 8.64
N PRO A 42 22.73 2.91 9.31
CA PRO A 42 23.33 1.64 8.86
C PRO A 42 22.52 0.38 9.21
N GLY A 43 21.50 0.46 10.08
CA GLY A 43 20.80 -0.68 10.66
C GLY A 43 20.08 -1.59 9.66
N VAL A 44 19.57 -1.04 8.57
CA VAL A 44 18.88 -1.78 7.50
C VAL A 44 19.79 -2.82 6.81
N ALA A 45 21.12 -2.68 6.92
CA ALA A 45 22.05 -3.66 6.34
C ALA A 45 21.89 -5.06 6.95
N ALA A 46 21.55 -5.16 8.24
CA ALA A 46 21.42 -6.44 8.93
C ALA A 46 20.35 -7.35 8.31
N PRO A 47 19.06 -6.94 8.17
CA PRO A 47 18.07 -7.78 7.50
C PRO A 47 18.41 -8.05 6.03
N CYS A 48 19.02 -7.10 5.30
CA CYS A 48 19.43 -7.30 3.91
C CYS A 48 20.44 -8.45 3.76
N LEU A 49 21.51 -8.45 4.56
CA LEU A 49 22.54 -9.50 4.50
C LEU A 49 21.96 -10.87 4.86
N ARG A 50 21.07 -10.92 5.86
CA ARG A 50 20.38 -12.16 6.25
C ARG A 50 19.48 -12.71 5.15
N ILE A 51 18.77 -11.84 4.42
CA ILE A 51 17.92 -12.25 3.29
C ILE A 51 18.76 -12.73 2.10
N VAL A 52 19.95 -12.18 1.89
CA VAL A 52 20.89 -12.67 0.87
C VAL A 52 21.39 -14.07 1.20
N GLU A 53 21.66 -14.35 2.47
CA GLU A 53 22.07 -15.67 2.95
C GLU A 53 20.91 -16.69 2.92
N ASP A 54 19.70 -16.25 3.26
CA ASP A 54 18.48 -17.07 3.26
C ASP A 54 17.26 -16.23 2.79
N PRO A 55 16.82 -16.43 1.53
CA PRO A 55 15.69 -15.68 0.96
C PRO A 55 14.36 -15.84 1.70
N ASP A 56 14.15 -16.92 2.46
CA ASP A 56 12.91 -17.15 3.19
C ASP A 56 12.75 -16.18 4.38
N LEU A 57 13.86 -15.65 4.91
CA LEU A 57 13.85 -14.61 5.95
C LEU A 57 13.22 -13.29 5.48
N ALA A 58 12.94 -13.14 4.18
CA ALA A 58 12.12 -12.03 3.69
C ALA A 58 10.70 -12.03 4.30
N TYR A 59 10.16 -13.18 4.69
CA TYR A 59 8.87 -13.28 5.36
C TYR A 59 8.92 -12.77 6.82
N ASP A 60 10.07 -12.88 7.48
CA ASP A 60 10.26 -12.45 8.87
C ASP A 60 10.61 -10.96 8.98
N TYR A 61 11.47 -10.47 8.07
CA TYR A 61 12.07 -9.13 8.18
C TYR A 61 11.44 -8.08 7.28
N THR A 62 10.41 -8.43 6.50
CA THR A 62 9.70 -7.47 5.63
C THR A 62 8.19 -7.58 5.79
N SER A 63 7.44 -6.71 5.10
CA SER A 63 5.99 -6.81 5.04
C SER A 63 5.47 -7.97 4.18
N LYS A 64 6.34 -8.72 3.49
CA LYS A 64 5.96 -9.77 2.52
C LYS A 64 4.98 -10.79 3.08
N GLY A 65 5.13 -11.21 4.34
CA GLY A 65 4.24 -12.21 4.96
C GLY A 65 2.79 -11.76 5.14
N ASN A 66 2.51 -10.46 5.06
CA ASN A 66 1.15 -9.92 5.22
C ASN A 66 0.74 -8.96 4.08
N LEU A 67 1.56 -8.80 3.04
CA LEU A 67 1.28 -7.91 1.91
C LEU A 67 0.65 -8.69 0.76
N VAL A 68 -0.58 -8.33 0.38
CA VAL A 68 -1.29 -8.90 -0.76
C VAL A 68 -1.47 -7.85 -1.85
N ALA A 69 -1.06 -8.17 -3.08
CA ALA A 69 -1.27 -7.32 -4.23
C ALA A 69 -2.62 -7.65 -4.91
N VAL A 70 -3.45 -6.63 -5.13
CA VAL A 70 -4.64 -6.71 -5.97
C VAL A 70 -4.27 -6.26 -7.37
N ILE A 71 -4.12 -7.21 -8.30
CA ILE A 71 -3.66 -6.94 -9.67
C ILE A 71 -4.83 -7.09 -10.65
N SER A 72 -5.04 -6.07 -11.47
CA SER A 72 -6.04 -6.07 -12.55
C SER A 72 -5.51 -5.25 -13.74
N ASN A 73 -5.89 -5.63 -14.95
CA ASN A 73 -5.61 -4.87 -16.18
C ASN A 73 -6.80 -3.96 -16.59
N GLY A 74 -7.90 -3.98 -15.82
CA GLY A 74 -9.08 -3.14 -16.07
C GLY A 74 -9.98 -3.58 -17.23
N THR A 75 -9.81 -4.79 -17.78
CA THR A 75 -10.66 -5.26 -18.90
C THR A 75 -12.06 -5.72 -18.49
N ALA A 76 -12.29 -5.93 -17.18
CA ALA A 76 -13.58 -6.34 -16.62
C ALA A 76 -13.81 -5.68 -15.25
N VAL A 77 -14.08 -4.37 -15.26
CA VAL A 77 -14.38 -3.60 -14.04
C VAL A 77 -15.87 -3.73 -13.73
N LEU A 78 -16.20 -4.54 -12.72
CA LEU A 78 -17.59 -4.80 -12.29
C LEU A 78 -18.46 -5.23 -13.51
N GLY A 79 -19.60 -4.57 -13.72
CA GLY A 79 -20.44 -4.71 -14.91
C GLY A 79 -20.19 -3.66 -16.00
N LEU A 80 -19.12 -2.86 -15.87
CA LEU A 80 -18.81 -1.74 -16.78
C LEU A 80 -17.93 -2.16 -17.97
N GLY A 81 -17.40 -3.39 -17.94
CA GLY A 81 -16.56 -3.92 -19.00
C GLY A 81 -15.14 -3.37 -18.95
N ASN A 82 -14.60 -3.03 -20.12
CA ASN A 82 -13.21 -2.60 -20.26
C ASN A 82 -13.09 -1.08 -20.09
N LEU A 83 -12.62 -0.65 -18.92
CA LEU A 83 -12.31 0.76 -18.63
C LEU A 83 -10.80 1.04 -18.65
N GLY A 84 -9.99 0.00 -18.87
CA GLY A 84 -8.53 0.07 -18.80
C GLY A 84 -8.01 0.27 -17.37
N PRO A 85 -6.70 0.35 -17.18
CA PRO A 85 -6.07 0.32 -15.86
C PRO A 85 -6.35 1.55 -14.97
N LEU A 86 -6.88 2.64 -15.53
CA LEU A 86 -7.19 3.87 -14.80
C LEU A 86 -8.69 4.02 -14.48
N GLY A 87 -9.54 3.13 -15.01
CA GLY A 87 -10.99 3.32 -15.06
C GLY A 87 -11.80 2.39 -14.17
#